data_AF-A0A7K4ILA7-F1
#
_entry.id   AF-A0A7K4ILA7-F1
#
_cell.length_a   1.000
_cell.length_b   1.000
_cell.length_c   1.000
_cell.angle_alpha   90.00
_cell.angle_beta   90.00
_cell.angle_gamma   90.00
#
_symmetry.space_group_name_H-M   'P 1'
#
loop_
_entity.id
_entity.type
_entity.pdbx_description
1 polymer ?
#
loop_
_entity_poly.entity_id
_entity_poly.type
_entity_poly.pdbx_seq_one_letter_code
_entity_poly.pdbx_strand_id
1 'polypeptide(L)'
;LILFIISALIQPCLEEIANKANPSFFEKWWQAQCPICGRRPIVARLKARKRYLICTLCGSEYLADQFLCVNCGNTDPASLKFLAPEGHLELRVDFCVKCKHYLKVIDQDKLKKAIPKGLEDIITIDLDFMAKNFGLIRV
;
A
#
# COMPACT_ATOMS: atom_id res chain seq x y z
N LEU A 1 -8.73 1.34 -21.06
CA LEU A 1 -9.11 -0.03 -21.46
C LEU A 1 -7.89 -0.89 -21.82
N ILE A 2 -7.04 -0.48 -22.77
CA ILE A 2 -5.87 -1.28 -23.22
C ILE A 2 -4.91 -1.64 -22.08
N LEU A 3 -4.50 -0.68 -21.25
CA LEU A 3 -3.61 -0.94 -20.10
C LEU A 3 -4.19 -1.92 -19.07
N PHE A 4 -5.53 -1.92 -18.92
CA PHE A 4 -6.22 -2.85 -18.03
C PHE A 4 -6.17 -4.27 -18.60
N ILE A 5 -6.47 -4.44 -19.88
CA ILE A 5 -6.40 -5.74 -20.56
C ILE A 5 -4.98 -6.31 -20.48
N ILE A 6 -3.96 -5.50 -20.78
CA ILE A 6 -2.56 -5.93 -20.70
C ILE A 6 -2.20 -6.35 -19.26
N SER A 7 -2.58 -5.54 -18.27
CA SER A 7 -2.33 -5.85 -16.86
C SER A 7 -2.99 -7.15 -16.44
N ALA A 8 -4.24 -7.38 -16.84
CA ALA A 8 -4.98 -8.59 -16.51
C ALA A 8 -4.36 -9.86 -17.14
N LEU A 9 -3.82 -9.75 -18.35
CA LEU A 9 -3.16 -10.87 -19.03
C LEU A 9 -1.81 -11.23 -18.41
N ILE A 10 -1.04 -10.24 -17.96
CA ILE A 10 0.30 -10.47 -17.39
C ILE A 10 0.28 -10.75 -15.88
N GLN A 11 -0.78 -10.34 -15.18
CA GLN A 11 -0.97 -10.53 -13.75
C GLN A 11 -0.65 -11.94 -13.25
N PRO A 12 -1.21 -13.05 -13.79
CA PRO A 12 -0.90 -14.39 -13.29
C PRO A 12 0.59 -14.75 -13.40
N CYS A 13 1.27 -14.29 -14.46
CA CYS A 13 2.71 -14.50 -14.60
C CYS A 13 3.50 -13.73 -13.54
N LEU A 14 3.11 -12.49 -13.24
CA LEU A 14 3.78 -11.67 -12.22
C LEU A 14 3.51 -12.20 -10.80
N GLU A 15 2.31 -12.71 -10.53
CA GLU A 15 1.97 -13.39 -9.28
C GLU A 15 2.83 -14.64 -9.06
N GLU A 16 3.01 -15.45 -10.11
CA GLU A 16 3.88 -16.63 -10.04
C GLU A 16 5.35 -16.27 -9.79
N ILE A 17 5.85 -15.20 -10.42
CA ILE A 17 7.19 -14.67 -10.15
C ILE A 17 7.30 -14.20 -8.69
N ALA A 18 6.29 -13.49 -8.19
CA ALA A 18 6.27 -13.02 -6.80
C ALA A 18 6.27 -14.20 -5.80
N ASN A 19 5.54 -15.28 -6.09
CA ASN A 19 5.48 -16.49 -5.26
C ASN A 19 6.80 -17.26 -5.21
N LYS A 20 7.56 -17.26 -6.32
CA LYS A 20 8.86 -17.94 -6.42
C LYS A 20 10.06 -17.10 -5.94
N ALA A 21 9.88 -15.80 -5.76
CA ALA A 21 10.94 -14.92 -5.29
C ALA A 21 11.33 -15.24 -3.85
N ASN A 22 12.62 -15.04 -3.52
CA ASN A 22 13.14 -15.29 -2.18
C ASN A 22 12.53 -14.28 -1.17
N PRO A 23 11.86 -14.71 -0.08
CA PRO A 23 11.25 -13.80 0.89
C PRO A 23 12.22 -12.78 1.50
N SER A 24 13.49 -13.15 1.68
CA SER A 24 14.52 -12.24 2.23
C SER A 24 14.83 -11.05 1.32
N PHE A 25 14.52 -11.16 0.02
CA PHE A 25 14.63 -10.06 -0.93
C PHE A 25 13.60 -8.96 -0.62
N PHE A 26 12.36 -9.34 -0.31
CA PHE A 26 11.28 -8.40 0.03
C PHE A 26 11.54 -7.66 1.35
N GLU A 27 12.24 -8.29 2.30
CA GLU A 27 12.64 -7.68 3.58
C GLU A 27 13.80 -6.67 3.44
N LYS A 28 14.55 -6.72 2.32
CA LYS A 28 15.73 -5.87 2.08
C LYS A 28 15.52 -4.83 0.98
N TRP A 29 14.32 -4.72 0.44
CA TRP A 29 14.07 -3.85 -0.72
C TRP A 29 14.14 -2.37 -0.38
N TRP A 30 13.42 -1.91 0.65
CA TRP A 30 13.44 -0.53 1.16
C TRP A 30 13.13 0.58 0.13
N GLN A 31 12.56 0.24 -1.03
CA GLN A 31 12.06 1.22 -2.02
C GLN A 31 10.53 1.28 -2.05
N ALA A 32 10.01 2.38 -2.59
CA ALA A 32 8.57 2.60 -2.72
C ALA A 32 7.92 1.73 -3.80
N GLN A 33 8.62 1.42 -4.90
CA GLN A 33 8.06 0.66 -6.02
C GLN A 33 8.07 -0.84 -5.75
N CYS A 34 7.18 -1.59 -6.40
CA CYS A 34 7.19 -3.04 -6.32
C CYS A 34 8.49 -3.62 -6.90
N PRO A 35 9.20 -4.50 -6.18
CA PRO A 35 10.43 -5.13 -6.68
C PRO A 35 10.21 -6.15 -7.80
N ILE A 36 8.97 -6.59 -8.03
CA ILE A 36 8.64 -7.56 -9.08
C ILE A 36 8.21 -6.88 -10.38
N CYS A 37 7.30 -5.90 -10.29
CA CYS A 37 6.67 -5.31 -11.48
C CYS A 37 6.83 -3.78 -11.57
N GLY A 38 7.54 -3.15 -10.63
CA GLY A 38 7.78 -1.71 -10.61
C GLY A 38 6.56 -0.85 -10.27
N ARG A 39 5.37 -1.44 -10.12
CA ARG A 39 4.14 -0.69 -9.81
C ARG A 39 4.24 -0.04 -8.43
N ARG A 40 3.75 1.20 -8.33
CA ARG A 40 3.62 1.91 -7.06
C ARG A 40 2.45 1.34 -6.24
N PRO A 41 2.63 1.07 -4.94
CA PRO A 41 1.59 0.52 -4.09
C PRO A 41 0.58 1.61 -3.70
N ILE A 42 -0.66 1.17 -3.56
CA ILE A 42 -1.82 1.99 -3.14
C ILE A 42 -2.37 1.55 -1.78
N VAL A 43 -1.91 0.40 -1.29
CA VAL A 43 -2.24 -0.14 0.02
C VAL A 43 -0.96 -0.64 0.72
N ALA A 44 -0.93 -0.52 2.03
CA ALA A 44 0.08 -1.10 2.89
C ALA A 44 -0.56 -1.76 4.12
N ARG A 45 0.23 -2.58 4.79
CA ARG A 45 -0.14 -3.29 6.00
C ARG A 45 0.88 -3.02 7.09
N LEU A 46 0.43 -2.77 8.31
CA LEU A 46 1.30 -2.74 9.48
C LEU A 46 1.24 -4.09 10.17
N LYS A 47 2.41 -4.67 10.45
CA LYS A 47 2.58 -5.91 11.23
C LYS A 47 3.71 -5.70 12.22
N ALA A 48 3.47 -5.89 13.51
CA ALA A 48 4.48 -5.71 14.56
C ALA A 48 5.25 -4.38 14.40
N ARG A 49 4.52 -3.27 14.16
CA ARG A 49 5.08 -1.93 13.95
C ARG A 49 5.97 -1.76 12.72
N LYS A 50 6.02 -2.73 11.80
CA LYS A 50 6.69 -2.61 10.49
C LYS A 50 5.66 -2.37 9.39
N ARG A 51 6.04 -1.59 8.38
CA ARG A 51 5.19 -1.29 7.22
C ARG A 51 5.55 -2.15 6.03
N TYR A 52 4.57 -2.86 5.53
CA TYR A 52 4.67 -3.69 4.35
C TYR A 52 3.80 -3.11 3.24
N LEU A 53 4.40 -2.75 2.11
CA LEU A 53 3.67 -2.28 0.94
C LEU A 53 3.10 -3.48 0.18
N ILE A 54 1.87 -3.36 -0.32
CA ILE A 54 1.19 -4.44 -1.06
C ILE A 54 1.07 -4.03 -2.52
N CYS A 55 1.59 -4.85 -3.43
CA CYS A 55 1.37 -4.67 -4.85
C CYS A 55 0.01 -5.25 -5.25
N THR A 56 -0.90 -4.40 -5.75
CA THR A 56 -2.23 -4.83 -6.22
C THR A 56 -2.21 -5.48 -7.62
N LEU A 57 -1.05 -5.59 -8.26
CA LEU A 57 -0.89 -6.28 -9.54
C LEU A 57 -0.30 -7.68 -9.40
N CYS A 58 0.82 -7.84 -8.69
CA CYS A 58 1.50 -9.13 -8.56
C CYS A 58 1.39 -9.76 -7.16
N GLY A 59 0.66 -9.12 -6.24
CA GLY A 59 0.43 -9.63 -4.89
C GLY A 59 1.63 -9.61 -3.95
N SER A 60 2.81 -9.15 -4.38
CA SER A 60 4.00 -9.11 -3.52
C SER A 60 3.80 -8.16 -2.34
N GLU A 61 4.20 -8.60 -1.15
CA GLU A 61 4.23 -7.81 0.08
C GLU A 61 5.71 -7.61 0.48
N TYR A 62 6.13 -6.36 0.69
CA TYR A 62 7.55 -6.03 0.89
C TYR A 62 7.76 -4.90 1.89
N LEU A 63 8.88 -4.95 2.62
CA LEU A 63 9.17 -4.04 3.72
C LEU A 63 9.53 -2.64 3.18
N ALA A 64 8.99 -1.61 3.83
CA ALA A 64 9.34 -0.22 3.58
C ALA A 64 9.42 0.57 4.89
N ASP A 65 10.22 1.64 4.89
CA ASP A 65 10.28 2.59 5.99
C ASP A 65 8.87 3.16 6.28
N GLN A 66 8.50 3.39 7.53
CA GLN A 66 7.22 4.03 7.87
C GLN A 66 7.19 5.51 7.46
N PHE A 67 8.33 6.18 7.51
CA PHE A 67 8.51 7.57 7.13
C PHE A 67 8.99 7.67 5.68
N LEU A 68 8.18 7.16 4.76
CA LEU A 68 8.41 7.29 3.32
C LEU A 68 7.09 7.56 2.59
N CYS A 69 7.03 8.68 1.86
CA CYS A 69 5.99 8.93 0.88
C CYS A 69 6.26 8.09 -0.38
N VAL A 70 5.38 7.14 -0.67
CA VAL A 70 5.52 6.24 -1.82
C VAL A 70 5.39 6.95 -3.18
N ASN A 71 4.86 8.19 -3.20
CA ASN A 71 4.73 8.98 -4.42
C ASN A 71 6.00 9.80 -4.74
N CYS A 72 6.37 10.72 -3.85
CA CYS A 72 7.44 11.70 -4.08
C CYS A 72 8.75 11.41 -3.35
N GLY A 73 8.83 10.34 -2.55
CA GLY A 73 10.04 9.96 -1.83
C GLY A 73 10.33 10.79 -0.57
N ASN A 74 9.43 11.68 -0.15
CA ASN A 74 9.62 12.45 1.09
C ASN A 74 9.77 11.54 2.31
N THR A 75 10.82 11.77 3.11
CA THR A 75 11.13 11.00 4.32
C THR A 75 11.04 11.82 5.62
N ASP A 76 10.64 13.09 5.53
CA ASP A 76 10.51 13.98 6.70
C ASP A 76 9.26 13.62 7.54
N PRO A 77 9.43 13.12 8.79
CA PRO A 77 8.31 12.74 9.66
C PRO A 77 7.36 13.90 9.99
N ALA A 78 7.84 15.15 10.00
CA ALA A 78 7.00 16.30 10.33
C ALA A 78 5.94 16.56 9.25
N SER A 79 6.22 16.19 8.00
CA SER A 79 5.33 16.35 6.84
C SER A 79 4.64 15.06 6.39
N LEU A 80 4.81 13.96 7.13
CA LEU A 80 4.05 12.72 6.97
C LEU A 80 3.03 12.60 8.11
N LYS A 81 1.76 12.44 7.75
CA LYS A 81 0.63 12.44 8.69
C LYS A 81 -0.29 11.25 8.38
N PHE A 82 -1.24 11.00 9.27
CA PHE A 82 -2.29 10.01 9.01
C PHE A 82 -3.66 10.51 9.48
N LEU A 83 -4.71 9.93 8.89
CA LEU A 83 -6.11 10.08 9.30
C LEU A 83 -6.66 8.67 9.57
N ALA A 84 -7.48 8.49 10.59
CA ALA A 84 -8.16 7.23 10.88
C ALA A 84 -9.66 7.49 11.08
N PRO A 85 -10.55 6.59 10.60
CA PRO A 85 -11.97 6.70 10.90
C PRO A 85 -12.25 6.47 12.38
N GLU A 86 -13.25 7.19 12.90
CA GLU A 86 -13.76 6.94 14.24
C GLU A 86 -14.25 5.50 14.36
N GLY A 87 -13.85 4.80 15.42
CA GLY A 87 -14.22 3.40 15.66
C GLY A 87 -13.47 2.35 14.84
N HIS A 88 -12.67 2.75 13.83
CA HIS A 88 -11.91 1.83 12.95
C HIS A 88 -10.40 2.06 13.07
N LEU A 89 -9.84 1.73 14.23
CA LEU A 89 -8.41 1.93 14.53
C LEU A 89 -7.47 1.02 13.73
N GLU A 90 -8.03 0.01 13.06
CA GLU A 90 -7.35 -0.91 12.15
C GLU A 90 -7.17 -0.34 10.74
N LEU A 91 -7.86 0.75 10.40
CA LEU A 91 -7.79 1.38 9.09
C LEU A 91 -7.31 2.81 9.23
N ARG A 92 -6.39 3.23 8.34
CA ARG A 92 -5.95 4.62 8.28
C ARG A 92 -5.47 5.00 6.89
N VAL A 93 -5.41 6.30 6.64
CA VAL A 93 -4.83 6.91 5.45
C VAL A 93 -3.53 7.59 5.87
N ASP A 94 -2.39 7.10 5.41
CA ASP A 94 -1.10 7.77 5.57
C ASP A 94 -0.91 8.73 4.39
N PHE A 95 -0.55 9.99 4.63
CA PHE A 95 -0.43 11.00 3.58
C PHE A 95 0.75 11.94 3.76
N CYS A 96 1.20 12.49 2.63
CA CYS A 96 2.29 13.46 2.58
C CYS A 96 1.73 14.86 2.41
N VAL A 97 2.06 15.77 3.34
CA VAL A 97 1.62 17.18 3.27
C VAL A 97 2.21 17.89 2.05
N LYS A 98 3.45 17.53 1.65
CA LYS A 98 4.16 18.17 0.53
C LYS A 98 3.53 17.89 -0.83
N CYS A 99 3.20 16.64 -1.14
CA CYS A 99 2.63 16.27 -2.44
C CYS A 99 1.13 15.96 -2.38
N LYS A 100 0.50 15.99 -1.20
CA LYS A 100 -0.92 15.67 -0.96
C LYS A 100 -1.34 14.24 -1.30
N HIS A 101 -0.40 13.34 -1.60
CA HIS A 101 -0.74 11.97 -1.95
C HIS A 101 -0.90 11.09 -0.71
N TYR A 102 -1.80 10.11 -0.80
CA TYR A 102 -2.10 9.19 0.29
C TYR A 102 -2.01 7.71 -0.06
N LEU A 103 -1.75 6.91 0.96
CA LEU A 103 -1.65 5.46 0.94
C LEU A 103 -2.62 4.90 1.98
N LYS A 104 -3.46 3.93 1.59
CA LYS A 104 -4.30 3.22 2.56
C LYS A 104 -3.43 2.30 3.38
N VAL A 105 -3.65 2.25 4.68
CA VAL A 105 -2.88 1.43 5.61
C VAL A 105 -3.81 0.63 6.50
N ILE A 106 -3.58 -0.68 6.52
CA ILE A 106 -4.32 -1.65 7.32
C ILE A 106 -3.42 -2.10 8.47
N ASP A 107 -3.81 -1.85 9.71
CA ASP A 107 -3.13 -2.36 10.89
C ASP A 107 -3.55 -3.82 11.13
N GLN A 108 -2.68 -4.75 10.72
CA GLN A 108 -2.96 -6.19 10.80
C GLN A 108 -3.18 -6.64 12.24
N ASP A 109 -2.46 -6.04 13.18
CA ASP A 109 -2.47 -6.44 14.58
C ASP A 109 -3.80 -6.08 15.27
N LYS A 110 -4.61 -5.20 14.66
CA LYS A 110 -5.92 -4.76 15.16
C LYS A 110 -7.11 -5.33 14.38
N LEU A 111 -6.86 -6.04 13.28
CA LEU A 111 -7.93 -6.63 12.47
C LEU A 111 -8.63 -7.74 13.23
N LYS A 112 -9.96 -7.66 13.34
CA LYS A 112 -10.80 -8.74 13.88
C LYS A 112 -10.97 -9.92 12.92
N LYS A 113 -10.87 -9.65 11.62
CA LYS A 113 -11.01 -10.64 10.54
C LYS A 113 -9.95 -10.37 9.48
N ALA A 114 -9.40 -11.44 8.92
CA ALA A 114 -8.44 -11.32 7.83
C ALA A 114 -9.13 -10.76 6.58
N ILE A 115 -8.48 -9.81 5.92
CA ILE A 115 -8.89 -9.34 4.60
C ILE A 115 -8.30 -10.30 3.56
N PRO A 116 -9.10 -10.85 2.62
CA PRO A 116 -8.60 -11.68 1.55
C PRO A 116 -7.56 -10.95 0.70
N LYS A 117 -6.49 -11.66 0.33
CA LYS A 117 -5.43 -11.11 -0.52
C LYS A 117 -6.02 -10.62 -1.85
N GLY A 118 -5.60 -9.45 -2.30
CA GLY A 118 -6.08 -8.81 -3.52
C GLY A 118 -7.35 -7.98 -3.34
N LEU A 119 -8.04 -8.10 -2.21
CA LEU A 119 -9.25 -7.32 -1.91
C LEU A 119 -9.01 -6.16 -0.93
N GLU A 120 -7.76 -5.93 -0.52
CA GLU A 120 -7.44 -4.89 0.46
C GLU A 120 -7.90 -3.51 0.02
N ASP A 121 -7.73 -3.18 -1.26
CA ASP A 121 -8.11 -1.87 -1.79
C ASP A 121 -9.62 -1.65 -1.82
N ILE A 122 -10.37 -2.63 -2.33
CA ILE A 122 -11.82 -2.51 -2.54
C ILE A 122 -12.58 -2.55 -1.21
N ILE A 123 -12.13 -3.38 -0.26
CA ILE A 123 -12.76 -3.48 1.07
C ILE A 123 -12.54 -2.20 1.89
N THR A 124 -11.50 -1.43 1.58
CA THR A 124 -11.17 -0.18 2.27
C THR A 124 -11.55 1.07 1.46
N ILE A 125 -12.58 0.98 0.61
CA ILE A 125 -13.04 2.09 -0.24
C ILE A 125 -13.44 3.34 0.58
N ASP A 126 -13.96 3.15 1.80
CA ASP A 126 -14.34 4.25 2.70
C ASP A 126 -13.16 5.19 3.03
N LEU A 127 -11.93 4.67 3.01
CA LEU A 127 -10.73 5.47 3.18
C LEU A 127 -10.50 6.44 2.01
N ASP A 128 -10.88 6.08 0.78
CA ASP A 128 -10.77 6.99 -0.37
C ASP A 128 -11.75 8.16 -0.23
N PHE A 129 -12.97 7.92 0.23
CA PHE A 129 -13.95 8.98 0.49
C PHE A 129 -13.46 9.93 1.58
N MET A 130 -12.93 9.40 2.67
CA MET A 130 -12.29 10.21 3.71
C MET A 130 -11.14 11.04 3.15
N ALA A 131 -10.20 10.42 2.44
CA ALA A 131 -9.03 11.10 1.90
C ALA A 131 -9.44 12.24 0.94
N LYS A 132 -10.44 12.00 0.10
CA LYS A 132 -11.00 12.99 -0.81
C LYS A 132 -11.60 14.20 -0.09
N ASN A 133 -12.30 13.98 1.03
CA ASN A 133 -12.86 15.08 1.84
C ASN A 133 -11.75 15.99 2.44
N PHE A 134 -10.55 15.46 2.62
CA PHE A 134 -9.37 16.22 3.06
C PHE A 134 -8.52 16.79 1.89
N GLY A 135 -9.00 16.67 0.65
CA GLY A 135 -8.29 17.16 -0.54
C GLY A 135 -7.03 16.38 -0.88
N LEU A 136 -6.95 15.11 -0.47
CA LEU A 136 -5.81 14.24 -0.75
C LEU A 136 -5.98 13.51 -2.09
N ILE A 137 -4.84 13.20 -2.72
CA ILE A 137 -4.76 12.58 -4.04
C ILE A 137 -4.31 11.13 -3.89
N ARG A 138 -4.97 10.22 -4.60
CA ARG A 138 -4.58 8.82 -4.56
C ARG A 138 -3.26 8.62 -5.31
N VAL A 139 -2.39 7.80 -4.72
CA VAL A 139 -1.11 7.36 -5.31
C VAL A 139 -1.29 6.62 -6.64
#